data_AF-A0AAV2VWC5-F1
#
_entry.id   AF-A0AAV2VWC5-F1
#
_cell.length_a   1.000
_cell.length_b   1.000
_cell.length_c   1.000
_cell.angle_alpha   90.00
_cell.angle_beta   90.00
_cell.angle_gamma   90.00
#
_symmetry.space_group_name_H-M   'P 1'
#
loop_
_entity.id
_entity.type
_entity.pdbx_description
1 polymer ?
#
loop_
_entity_poly.entity_id
_entity_poly.type
_entity_poly.pdbx_seq_one_letter_code
_entity_poly.pdbx_strand_id
1 'polypeptide(L)'
;MKKVCVFALTLLLSANALADISIPKNRVVCENSAAMQKFMKRKAVKKTTNLPEDCRVLERKRKVEIVKAFPNKGYLLVETRLGDKLYVDKDAISR
;
A
#
# COMPACT_ATOMS: atom_id res chain seq x y z
N MET A 1 46.35 36.32 12.65
CA MET A 1 45.11 35.65 13.11
C MET A 1 44.71 34.59 12.08
N LYS A 2 45.03 33.31 12.31
CA LYS A 2 44.65 32.21 11.41
C LYS A 2 43.26 31.73 11.81
N LYS A 3 42.23 32.08 11.04
CA LYS A 3 40.87 31.55 11.26
C LYS A 3 40.72 30.30 10.41
N VAL A 4 40.71 29.17 11.10
CA VAL A 4 40.36 27.85 10.61
C VAL A 4 38.87 27.86 10.29
N CYS A 5 38.50 27.63 9.04
CA CYS A 5 37.12 27.32 8.66
C CYS A 5 37.11 25.92 8.04
N VAL A 6 37.09 24.91 8.90
CA VAL A 6 36.69 23.56 8.52
C VAL A 6 35.16 23.57 8.49
N PHE A 7 34.59 23.76 7.30
CA PHE A 7 33.19 23.41 7.07
C PHE A 7 33.14 21.99 6.52
N ALA A 8 33.08 21.04 7.45
CA ALA A 8 32.72 19.66 7.17
C ALA A 8 31.23 19.63 6.78
N LEU A 9 30.96 19.71 5.48
CA LEU A 9 29.62 19.55 4.93
C LEU A 9 29.30 18.06 4.84
N THR A 10 28.99 17.43 5.97
CA THR A 10 28.39 16.09 5.98
C THR A 10 26.96 16.21 5.49
N LEU A 11 26.79 16.12 4.16
CA LEU A 11 25.52 15.80 3.53
C LEU A 11 25.15 14.38 3.94
N LEU A 12 24.43 14.28 5.06
CA LEU A 12 23.62 13.11 5.40
C LEU A 12 22.55 12.99 4.32
N LEU A 13 22.89 12.27 3.25
CA LEU A 13 21.91 11.68 2.35
C LEU A 13 21.07 10.72 3.20
N SER A 14 19.99 11.23 3.77
CA SER A 14 18.87 10.43 4.25
C SER A 14 18.28 9.74 3.03
N ALA A 15 18.87 8.59 2.67
CA ALA A 15 18.22 7.62 1.83
C ALA A 15 16.91 7.28 2.54
N ASN A 16 15.81 7.88 2.10
CA ASN A 16 14.48 7.42 2.44
C ASN A 16 14.45 6.00 1.93
N ALA A 17 14.66 5.04 2.83
CA ALA A 17 14.38 3.64 2.57
C ALA A 17 12.89 3.62 2.24
N LEU A 18 12.57 3.65 0.95
CA LEU A 18 11.27 3.26 0.44
C LEU A 18 11.12 1.82 0.90
N ALA A 19 10.54 1.64 2.08
CA ALA A 19 10.20 0.33 2.59
C ALA A 19 9.47 -0.38 1.46
N ASP A 20 9.90 -1.60 1.13
CA ASP A 20 9.34 -2.40 0.04
C ASP A 20 7.90 -2.81 0.42
N ILE A 21 6.96 -1.87 0.31
CA ILE A 21 5.56 -2.07 0.65
C ILE A 21 5.02 -3.17 -0.25
N SER A 22 4.33 -4.12 0.36
CA SER A 22 3.78 -5.25 -0.38
C SER A 22 2.44 -5.70 0.15
N ILE A 23 1.64 -6.24 -0.75
CA ILE A 23 0.42 -6.97 -0.43
C ILE A 23 0.80 -8.46 -0.39
N PRO A 24 0.68 -9.14 0.76
CA PRO A 24 0.85 -10.59 0.84
C PRO A 24 -0.14 -11.35 -0.06
N LYS A 25 0.18 -12.61 -0.37
CA LYS A 25 -0.80 -13.51 -1.01
C LYS A 25 -2.04 -13.68 -0.14
N ASN A 26 -3.15 -14.11 -0.74
CA ASN A 26 -4.44 -14.35 -0.11
C ASN A 26 -5.13 -13.11 0.48
N ARG A 27 -4.66 -11.91 0.10
CA ARG A 27 -5.34 -10.65 0.44
C ARG A 27 -6.31 -10.26 -0.66
N VAL A 28 -7.42 -9.63 -0.27
CA VAL A 28 -8.40 -9.12 -1.22
C VAL A 28 -7.95 -7.77 -1.75
N VAL A 29 -7.98 -7.63 -3.07
CA VAL A 29 -7.79 -6.37 -3.79
C VAL A 29 -9.00 -6.13 -4.66
N CYS A 30 -9.35 -4.86 -4.90
CA CYS A 30 -10.44 -4.51 -5.80
C CYS A 30 -10.00 -3.47 -6.82
N GLU A 31 -10.51 -3.55 -8.04
CA GLU A 31 -10.20 -2.61 -9.13
C GLU A 31 -11.00 -1.31 -8.99
N ASN A 32 -12.14 -1.37 -8.28
CA ASN A 32 -13.03 -0.23 -8.04
C ASN A 32 -13.13 0.13 -6.54
N SER A 33 -13.13 1.43 -6.24
CA SER A 33 -13.34 1.95 -4.89
C SER A 33 -14.70 1.58 -4.29
N ALA A 34 -15.75 1.48 -5.12
CA ALA A 34 -17.09 1.10 -4.67
C ALA A 34 -17.13 -0.38 -4.26
N ALA A 35 -16.45 -1.25 -5.00
CA ALA A 35 -16.29 -2.66 -4.68
C ALA A 35 -15.51 -2.85 -3.37
N MET A 36 -14.42 -2.09 -3.19
CA MET A 36 -13.69 -2.09 -1.92
C MET A 36 -14.54 -1.61 -0.75
N GLN A 37 -15.33 -0.54 -0.91
CA GLN A 37 -16.24 -0.10 0.13
C GLN A 37 -17.30 -1.16 0.49
N LYS A 38 -17.85 -1.86 -0.51
CA LYS A 38 -18.75 -3.00 -0.29
C LYS A 38 -18.04 -4.11 0.49
N PHE A 39 -16.78 -4.42 0.14
CA PHE A 39 -15.97 -5.40 0.85
C PHE A 39 -15.71 -4.99 2.32
N MET A 40 -15.26 -3.76 2.57
CA MET A 40 -14.99 -3.26 3.92
C MET A 40 -16.23 -3.23 4.82
N LYS A 41 -17.43 -3.05 4.25
CA LYS A 41 -18.69 -3.14 5.00
C LYS A 41 -19.06 -4.58 5.39
N ARG A 42 -18.54 -5.59 4.69
CA ARG A 42 -18.82 -7.01 4.92
C ARG A 42 -17.98 -7.65 6.04
N LYS A 43 -17.40 -6.85 6.95
CA LYS A 43 -16.45 -7.20 8.06
C LYS A 43 -16.61 -8.55 8.78
N ALA A 44 -17.75 -9.24 8.68
CA ALA A 44 -18.06 -10.49 9.38
C ALA A 44 -17.88 -11.78 8.55
N VAL A 45 -17.75 -11.73 7.22
CA VAL A 45 -17.74 -12.97 6.42
C VAL A 45 -16.30 -13.34 6.03
N LYS A 46 -15.68 -14.23 6.83
CA LYS A 46 -14.38 -14.88 6.57
C LYS A 46 -14.27 -15.64 5.23
N LYS A 47 -15.28 -15.56 4.37
CA LYS A 47 -15.38 -16.38 3.17
C LYS A 47 -14.97 -15.56 1.95
N THR A 48 -13.79 -15.87 1.44
CA THR A 48 -13.31 -15.57 0.08
C THR A 48 -14.28 -16.03 -1.02
N THR A 49 -15.32 -16.78 -0.67
CA THR A 49 -16.26 -17.45 -1.56
C THR A 49 -17.33 -16.55 -2.17
N ASN A 50 -17.47 -15.27 -1.76
CA ASN A 50 -18.43 -14.32 -2.35
C ASN A 50 -17.89 -12.88 -2.31
N LEU A 51 -16.81 -12.62 -3.05
CA LEU A 51 -16.28 -11.26 -3.20
C LEU A 51 -17.24 -10.40 -4.03
N PRO A 52 -17.29 -9.07 -3.78
CA PRO A 52 -17.95 -8.15 -4.71
C PRO A 52 -17.38 -8.31 -6.12
N GLU A 53 -18.21 -8.02 -7.12
CA GLU A 53 -17.75 -7.77 -8.49
C GLU A 53 -16.61 -6.74 -8.47
N ASP A 54 -15.57 -6.95 -9.28
CA ASP A 54 -14.31 -6.21 -9.29
C ASP A 54 -13.36 -6.42 -8.10
N CYS A 55 -13.66 -7.35 -7.17
CA CYS A 55 -12.74 -7.76 -6.12
C CYS A 55 -12.22 -9.18 -6.37
N ARG A 56 -10.93 -9.40 -6.12
CA ARG A 56 -10.27 -10.70 -6.24
C ARG A 56 -9.29 -10.97 -5.12
N VAL A 57 -9.00 -12.25 -4.89
CA VAL A 57 -7.91 -12.66 -4.01
C VAL A 57 -6.60 -12.60 -4.78
N LEU A 58 -5.61 -11.96 -4.19
CA LEU A 58 -4.27 -11.89 -4.74
C LEU A 58 -3.58 -13.26 -4.59
N GLU A 59 -3.36 -13.97 -5.69
CA GLU A 59 -2.76 -15.30 -5.67
C GLU A 59 -1.29 -15.30 -5.24
N ARG A 60 -0.58 -14.19 -5.49
CA ARG A 60 0.85 -14.04 -5.24
C ARG A 60 1.13 -12.71 -4.56
N LYS A 61 2.16 -12.66 -3.72
CA LYS A 61 2.64 -11.39 -3.13
C LYS A 61 2.95 -10.38 -4.24
N ARG A 62 2.54 -9.12 -4.07
CA ARG A 62 2.87 -8.03 -5.00
C ARG A 62 3.53 -6.88 -4.26
N LYS A 63 4.63 -6.37 -4.80
CA LYS A 63 5.23 -5.10 -4.38
C LYS A 63 4.39 -3.96 -4.96
N VAL A 64 4.08 -2.98 -4.14
CA VAL A 64 3.20 -1.88 -4.49
C VAL A 64 3.68 -0.57 -3.86
N GLU A 65 3.26 0.53 -4.43
CA GLU A 65 3.44 1.86 -3.86
C GLU A 65 2.09 2.42 -3.41
N ILE A 66 2.05 3.12 -2.29
CA ILE A 66 0.81 3.75 -1.82
C ILE A 66 0.63 5.06 -2.59
N VAL A 67 -0.39 5.11 -3.44
CA VAL A 67 -0.76 6.32 -4.19
C VAL A 67 -1.61 7.25 -3.33
N LYS A 68 -2.59 6.68 -2.60
CA LYS A 68 -3.51 7.46 -1.77
C LYS A 68 -4.07 6.65 -0.61
N ALA A 69 -4.09 7.25 0.58
CA ALA A 69 -4.73 6.66 1.75
C ALA A 69 -6.13 7.24 1.99
N PHE A 70 -7.09 6.38 2.38
CA PHE A 70 -8.43 6.81 2.80
C PHE A 70 -8.66 6.41 4.27
N PRO A 71 -8.09 7.16 5.23
CA PRO A 71 -8.06 6.76 6.65
C PRO A 71 -9.47 6.53 7.22
N ASN A 72 -10.42 7.40 6.89
CA ASN A 72 -11.81 7.29 7.34
C ASN A 72 -12.57 6.09 6.74
N LYS A 73 -12.03 5.46 5.69
CA LYS A 73 -12.65 4.32 5.00
C LYS A 73 -11.93 2.99 5.24
N GLY A 74 -10.74 3.02 5.87
CA GLY A 74 -9.98 1.82 6.22
C GLY A 74 -9.26 1.12 5.06
N TYR A 75 -9.15 1.75 3.89
CA TYR A 75 -8.48 1.17 2.72
C TYR A 75 -7.56 2.18 2.02
N LEU A 76 -6.70 1.68 1.14
CA LEU A 76 -5.69 2.42 0.39
C LEU A 76 -5.88 2.19 -1.11
N LEU A 77 -5.47 3.17 -1.90
CA LEU A 77 -5.16 3.02 -3.33
C LEU A 77 -3.67 2.79 -3.46
N VAL A 78 -3.31 1.69 -4.10
CA VAL A 78 -1.92 1.30 -4.34
C VAL A 78 -1.70 1.05 -5.82
N GLU A 79 -0.46 1.24 -6.26
CA GLU A 79 -0.04 1.01 -7.64
C GLU A 79 1.01 -0.09 -7.65
N THR A 80 0.81 -1.09 -8.51
CA THR A 80 1.80 -2.13 -8.71
C THR A 80 2.94 -1.61 -9.58
N ARG A 81 4.09 -2.29 -9.57
CA ARG A 81 5.22 -1.96 -10.47
C ARG A 81 4.87 -2.00 -11.96
N LEU A 82 3.76 -2.65 -12.34
CA LEU A 82 3.28 -2.73 -13.71
C LEU A 82 2.32 -1.58 -14.07
N GLY A 83 2.03 -0.67 -13.14
CA GLY A 83 1.10 0.46 -13.33
C GLY A 83 -0.35 0.16 -12.94
N ASP A 84 -0.68 -1.08 -12.56
CA ASP A 84 -2.04 -1.42 -12.14
C ASP A 84 -2.41 -0.73 -10.83
N LYS A 85 -3.55 -0.04 -10.82
CA LYS A 85 -4.10 0.63 -9.64
C LYS A 85 -5.14 -0.25 -8.97
N LEU A 86 -4.91 -0.53 -7.69
CA LEU A 86 -5.73 -1.44 -6.90
C LEU A 86 -6.10 -0.80 -5.57
N TYR A 87 -7.32 -1.07 -5.13
CA TYR A 87 -7.77 -0.75 -3.78
C TYR A 87 -7.51 -1.94 -2.87
N VAL A 88 -6.97 -1.70 -1.68
CA VAL A 88 -6.61 -2.74 -0.71
C VAL A 88 -6.90 -2.28 0.72
N ASP A 89 -7.35 -3.19 1.58
CA ASP A 89 -7.48 -2.93 3.02
C ASP A 89 -6.14 -2.43 3.59
N LYS A 90 -6.17 -1.38 4.43
CA LYS A 90 -4.97 -0.84 5.07
C LYS A 90 -4.23 -1.91 5.89
N ASP A 91 -4.97 -2.84 6.50
CA ASP A 91 -4.44 -3.89 7.37
C ASP A 91 -3.91 -5.10 6.58
N ALA A 92 -4.10 -5.09 5.26
CA ALA A 92 -3.58 -6.10 4.34
C ALA A 92 -2.18 -5.75 3.78
N ILE A 93 -1.59 -4.62 4.16
CA ILE A 93 -0.24 -4.20 3.74
C ILE A 93 0.83 -4.73 4.70
N SER A 94 1.93 -5.23 4.13
CA SER A 94 3.19 -5.51 4.84
C SER A 94 4.19 -4.40 4.52
N ARG A 95 4.84 -3.86 5.57
CA ARG A 95 5.94 -2.91 5.49
C ARG A 95 7.27 -3.59 5.83
#